data_AF-A0A978T0D7-F1
#
_entry.id   AF-A0A978T0D7-F1
#
_cell.length_a   1.000
_cell.length_b   1.000
_cell.length_c   1.000
_cell.angle_alpha   90.00
_cell.angle_beta   90.00
_cell.angle_gamma   90.00
#
_symmetry.space_group_name_H-M   'P 1'
#
loop_
_entity.id
_entity.type
_entity.pdbx_description
1 polymer ?
#
loop_
_entity_poly.entity_id
_entity_poly.type
_entity_poly.pdbx_seq_one_letter_code
_entity_poly.pdbx_strand_id
1 'polypeptide(L)'
;MLSSESSNNAIAQLQPTSKKNAGLAPLLLTIVELVRQLMEAQVIRRMEAGTLTDEQLERAAESLRQLETQIVKLCEIFEIDPADLNIDLGEIGTLLPKNGGYYPGETSSNPSVLELLDRLLNTGIVIEGNVDLGLAQLNLIHAKLKLVLTSKQV
;
A
#
# COMPACT_ATOMS: atom_id res chain seq x y z
N MET A 1 -18.23 39.25 29.08
CA MET A 1 -16.84 38.85 29.41
C MET A 1 -16.81 37.33 29.24
N LEU A 2 -16.40 36.82 28.08
CA LEU A 2 -15.01 36.47 27.70
C LEU A 2 -14.37 35.54 28.75
N SER A 3 -13.72 34.40 28.47
CA SER A 3 -13.45 33.51 27.33
C SER A 3 -12.53 32.42 27.90
N SER A 4 -12.60 31.17 27.41
CA SER A 4 -11.51 30.17 27.28
C SER A 4 -12.15 28.78 27.30
N GLU A 5 -12.49 28.15 26.17
CA GLU A 5 -11.56 27.42 25.28
C GLU A 5 -10.50 26.63 26.06
N SER A 6 -10.78 25.34 26.24
CA SER A 6 -9.75 24.32 26.35
C SER A 6 -10.08 23.23 25.35
N SER A 7 -9.62 23.47 24.12
CA SER A 7 -9.51 22.48 23.04
C SER A 7 -8.75 21.27 23.55
N ASN A 8 -9.45 20.16 23.79
CA ASN A 8 -8.81 18.90 24.09
C ASN A 8 -8.45 18.24 22.75
N ASN A 9 -7.27 18.58 22.24
CA ASN A 9 -6.68 17.96 21.07
C ASN A 9 -6.51 16.46 21.33
N ALA A 10 -7.38 15.66 20.74
CA ALA A 10 -7.20 14.22 20.61
C ALA A 10 -6.05 13.98 19.63
N ILE A 11 -4.82 13.99 20.15
CA ILE A 11 -3.68 13.43 19.45
C ILE A 11 -4.02 11.95 19.27
N ALA A 12 -4.33 11.56 18.03
CA ALA A 12 -4.56 10.16 17.68
C ALA A 12 -3.31 9.37 18.08
N GLN A 13 -3.42 8.63 19.19
CA GLN A 13 -2.41 7.67 19.60
C GLN A 13 -2.45 6.54 18.57
N LEU A 14 -1.60 6.64 17.55
CA LEU A 14 -1.13 5.46 16.83
C LEU A 14 -0.41 4.60 17.87
N GLN A 15 -1.14 3.67 18.51
CA GLN A 15 -0.52 2.62 19.31
C GLN A 15 0.04 1.60 18.32
N PRO A 16 1.37 1.49 18.16
CA PRO A 16 1.90 0.37 17.43
C PRO A 16 1.76 -0.85 18.34
N THR A 17 0.92 -1.81 17.97
CA THR A 17 0.99 -3.18 18.49
C THR A 17 2.26 -3.84 17.91
N SER A 18 3.43 -3.27 18.21
CA SER A 18 4.71 -3.84 17.82
C SER A 18 4.94 -5.09 18.67
N LYS A 19 4.67 -6.26 18.09
CA LYS A 19 5.32 -7.50 18.52
C LYS A 19 6.83 -7.26 18.42
N LYS A 20 7.47 -7.16 19.59
CA LYS A 20 8.76 -6.47 19.82
C LYS A 20 10.01 -7.07 19.16
N ASN A 21 9.89 -8.10 18.30
CA ASN A 21 11.04 -8.86 17.81
C ASN A 21 11.31 -8.74 16.30
N ALA A 22 10.39 -8.21 15.50
CA ALA A 22 10.51 -8.26 14.03
C ALA A 22 11.23 -7.04 13.41
N GLY A 23 11.50 -5.97 14.17
CA GLY A 23 12.19 -4.79 13.67
C GLY A 23 11.51 -4.16 12.44
N LEU A 24 12.26 -4.00 11.34
CA LEU A 24 11.77 -3.44 10.06
C LEU A 24 11.00 -4.44 9.19
N ALA A 25 10.91 -5.72 9.57
CA ALA A 25 10.29 -6.75 8.74
C ALA A 25 8.80 -6.47 8.40
N PRO A 26 7.93 -6.03 9.33
CA PRO A 26 6.54 -5.72 9.01
C PRO A 26 6.41 -4.61 7.97
N LEU A 27 7.25 -3.56 8.07
CA LEU A 27 7.24 -2.46 7.10
C LEU A 27 7.66 -2.93 5.71
N LEU A 28 8.73 -3.73 5.62
CA LEU A 28 9.18 -4.26 4.33
C LEU A 28 8.13 -5.17 3.71
N LEU A 29 7.55 -6.08 4.49
CA LEU A 29 6.50 -6.99 4.01
C LEU A 29 5.24 -6.23 3.59
N THR A 30 4.88 -5.15 4.29
CA THR A 30 3.80 -4.25 3.89
C THR A 30 4.05 -3.63 2.51
N ILE A 31 5.27 -3.15 2.26
CA ILE A 31 5.64 -2.56 0.96
C ILE A 31 5.60 -3.63 -0.14
N VAL A 32 6.10 -4.83 0.15
CA VAL A 32 6.07 -5.96 -0.80
C VAL A 32 4.63 -6.36 -1.13
N GLU A 33 3.74 -6.41 -0.13
CA GLU A 33 2.34 -6.73 -0.31
C GLU A 33 1.60 -5.65 -1.12
N LEU A 34 1.88 -4.37 -0.86
CA LEU A 34 1.36 -3.26 -1.66
C LEU A 34 1.75 -3.40 -3.14
N VAL A 35 3.01 -3.72 -3.43
CA VAL A 35 3.49 -3.94 -4.79
C VAL A 35 2.83 -5.17 -5.42
N ARG A 36 2.68 -6.28 -4.68
CA ARG A 36 2.02 -7.50 -5.16
C ARG A 36 0.58 -7.21 -5.62
N GLN A 37 -0.21 -6.54 -4.78
CA GLN A 37 -1.60 -6.20 -5.10
C GLN A 37 -1.69 -5.18 -6.25
N LEU A 38 -0.74 -4.24 -6.36
CA LEU A 38 -0.68 -3.32 -7.49
C LEU A 38 -0.38 -4.06 -8.81
N MET A 39 0.50 -5.06 -8.78
CA MET A 39 0.75 -5.92 -9.94
C MET A 39 -0.49 -6.73 -10.33
N GLU A 40 -1.22 -7.26 -9.35
CA GLU A 40 -2.49 -7.97 -9.55
C GLU A 40 -3.54 -7.08 -10.23
N ALA A 41 -3.70 -5.83 -9.75
CA ALA A 41 -4.57 -4.83 -10.39
C ALA A 41 -4.21 -4.60 -11.87
N GLN A 42 -2.91 -4.50 -12.19
CA GLN A 42 -2.46 -4.31 -13.57
C GLN A 42 -2.69 -5.55 -14.44
N VAL A 43 -2.62 -6.77 -13.89
CA VAL A 43 -2.98 -8.00 -14.61
C VAL A 43 -4.46 -7.99 -14.95
N ILE A 44 -5.34 -7.68 -13.99
CA ILE A 44 -6.78 -7.60 -14.22
C ILE A 44 -7.10 -6.58 -15.32
N ARG A 45 -6.55 -5.36 -15.24
CA ARG A 45 -6.77 -4.33 -16.28
C ARG A 45 -6.35 -4.79 -17.67
N ARG A 46 -5.21 -5.47 -17.78
CA ARG A 46 -4.70 -5.93 -19.07
C ARG A 46 -5.50 -7.11 -19.63
N MET A 47 -6.04 -7.96 -18.75
CA MET A 47 -6.99 -9.01 -19.10
C MET A 47 -8.28 -8.40 -19.65
N GLU A 48 -8.88 -7.42 -18.97
CA GLU A 48 -10.09 -6.73 -19.43
C GLU A 48 -9.87 -6.01 -20.77
N ALA A 49 -8.69 -5.42 -20.97
CA ALA A 49 -8.31 -4.77 -22.22
C ALA A 49 -7.97 -5.75 -23.36
N GLY A 50 -7.96 -7.07 -23.11
CA GLY A 50 -7.59 -8.09 -24.10
C GLY A 50 -6.13 -8.02 -24.55
N THR A 51 -5.25 -7.45 -23.71
CA THR A 51 -3.82 -7.23 -24.03
C THR A 51 -2.90 -8.34 -23.52
N LEU A 52 -3.44 -9.33 -22.80
CA LEU A 52 -2.75 -10.54 -22.37
C LEU A 52 -3.34 -11.75 -23.09
N THR A 53 -2.48 -12.65 -23.54
CA THR A 53 -2.91 -13.98 -23.97
C THR A 53 -3.28 -14.85 -22.76
N ASP A 54 -4.09 -15.89 -22.96
CA ASP A 54 -4.46 -16.83 -21.89
C ASP A 54 -3.24 -17.43 -21.19
N GLU A 55 -2.20 -17.78 -21.94
CA GLU A 55 -0.94 -18.30 -21.38
C GLU A 55 -0.20 -17.25 -20.54
N GLN A 56 -0.21 -15.98 -20.96
CA GLN A 56 0.41 -14.89 -20.19
C GLN A 56 -0.38 -14.60 -18.91
N LEU A 57 -1.71 -14.64 -18.98
CA LEU A 57 -2.59 -14.46 -17.82
C LEU A 57 -2.35 -15.55 -16.78
N GLU A 58 -2.35 -16.82 -17.20
CA GLU A 58 -2.11 -17.96 -16.31
C GLU A 58 -0.73 -17.87 -15.64
N ARG A 59 0.32 -17.57 -16.41
CA ARG A 59 1.67 -17.39 -15.87
C ARG A 59 1.75 -16.24 -14.85
N ALA A 60 1.04 -15.14 -15.10
CA ALA A 60 0.99 -14.01 -14.18
C ALA A 60 0.24 -14.37 -12.89
N ALA A 61 -0.91 -15.04 -12.99
CA ALA A 61 -1.69 -15.51 -11.86
C ALA A 61 -0.89 -16.47 -10.97
N GLU A 62 -0.21 -17.45 -11.58
CA GLU A 62 0.64 -18.40 -10.84
C GLU A 62 1.81 -17.68 -10.15
N SER A 63 2.47 -16.74 -10.82
CA SER A 63 3.58 -15.99 -10.22
C SER A 63 3.12 -15.13 -9.03
N LEU A 64 1.94 -14.50 -9.13
CA LEU A 64 1.36 -13.70 -8.05
C LEU A 64 0.99 -14.57 -6.84
N ARG A 65 0.41 -15.76 -7.07
CA ARG A 65 0.10 -16.73 -6.01
C ARG A 65 1.35 -17.25 -5.31
N GLN A 66 2.43 -17.49 -6.06
CA GLN A 66 3.72 -17.88 -5.47
C GLN A 66 4.29 -16.77 -4.59
N LEU A 67 4.21 -15.51 -5.04
CA LEU A 67 4.66 -14.36 -4.25
C LEU A 67 3.82 -14.19 -2.97
N GLU A 68 2.49 -14.31 -3.05
CA GLU A 68 1.60 -14.30 -1.89
C GLU A 68 2.00 -15.39 -0.87
N THR A 69 2.22 -16.62 -1.34
CA THR A 69 2.66 -17.74 -0.51
C THR A 69 3.99 -17.44 0.19
N GLN A 70 4.93 -16.78 -0.50
CA GLN A 70 6.21 -16.39 0.09
C GLN A 70 6.04 -15.30 1.16
N ILE A 71 5.16 -14.32 0.94
CA ILE A 71 4.86 -13.28 1.93
C ILE A 71 4.27 -13.91 3.19
N VAL A 72 3.28 -14.80 3.05
CA VAL A 72 2.66 -15.50 4.19
C VAL A 72 3.71 -16.29 4.99
N LYS A 73 4.58 -17.04 4.31
CA LYS A 73 5.68 -17.78 4.97
C LYS A 73 6.64 -16.85 5.70
N LEU A 74 6.96 -15.69 5.14
CA LEU A 74 7.81 -14.71 5.81
C LEU A 74 7.10 -14.12 7.04
N CYS A 75 5.80 -13.83 6.95
CA CYS A 75 5.01 -13.41 8.11
C CYS A 75 5.07 -14.44 9.24
N GLU A 76 4.93 -15.73 8.94
CA GLU A 76 5.07 -16.82 9.91
C GLU A 76 6.45 -16.83 10.57
N ILE A 77 7.53 -16.73 9.77
CA ILE A 77 8.92 -16.72 10.26
C ILE A 77 9.17 -15.53 11.21
N PHE A 78 8.59 -14.37 10.92
CA PHE A 78 8.75 -13.16 11.73
C PHE A 78 7.65 -12.96 12.79
N GLU A 79 6.76 -13.94 12.98
CA GLU A 79 5.63 -13.91 13.92
C GLU A 79 4.66 -12.72 13.72
N ILE A 80 4.54 -12.26 12.47
CA ILE A 80 3.70 -11.13 12.05
C ILE A 80 2.31 -11.68 11.68
N ASP A 81 1.26 -11.03 12.16
CA ASP A 81 -0.09 -11.32 11.65
C ASP A 81 -0.23 -10.68 10.26
N PRO A 82 -0.64 -11.40 9.20
CA PRO A 82 -0.88 -10.79 7.90
C PRO A 82 -1.81 -9.57 7.93
N ALA A 83 -2.75 -9.52 8.89
CA ALA A 83 -3.61 -8.35 9.10
C ALA A 83 -2.82 -7.10 9.52
N ASP A 84 -1.69 -7.27 10.21
CA ASP A 84 -0.80 -6.18 10.65
C ASP A 84 0.00 -5.57 9.48
N LEU A 85 0.01 -6.20 8.28
CA LEU A 85 0.61 -5.60 7.09
C LEU A 85 -0.19 -4.40 6.57
N ASN A 86 -1.46 -4.26 6.98
CA ASN A 86 -2.25 -3.11 6.55
C ASN A 86 -2.09 -1.95 7.53
N ILE A 87 -1.24 -0.99 7.17
CA ILE A 87 -0.99 0.21 7.97
C ILE A 87 -2.14 1.21 7.79
N ASP A 88 -2.63 1.72 8.92
CA ASP A 88 -3.55 2.86 9.00
C ASP A 88 -2.78 4.18 8.96
N LEU A 89 -3.13 5.06 8.02
CA LEU A 89 -2.54 6.38 7.80
C LEU A 89 -3.45 7.50 8.35
N GLY A 90 -4.46 7.17 9.14
CA GLY A 90 -5.40 8.13 9.72
C GLY A 90 -6.36 8.68 8.66
N GLU A 91 -6.38 10.00 8.50
CA GLU A 91 -7.31 10.69 7.58
C GLU A 91 -7.10 10.34 6.10
N ILE A 92 -5.91 9.85 5.74
CA ILE A 92 -5.58 9.42 4.37
C ILE A 92 -6.17 8.04 4.04
N GLY A 93 -6.59 7.27 5.05
CA GLY A 93 -7.09 5.91 4.90
C GLY A 93 -6.02 4.86 5.19
N THR A 94 -6.07 3.71 4.52
CA THR A 94 -5.14 2.59 4.74
C THR A 94 -4.17 2.40 3.58
N LEU A 95 -3.07 1.68 3.79
CA LEU A 95 -2.19 1.32 2.66
C LEU A 95 -2.87 0.33 1.71
N LEU A 96 -3.49 -0.71 2.27
CA LEU A 96 -4.13 -1.80 1.54
C LEU A 96 -5.66 -1.77 1.74
N PRO A 97 -6.46 -2.29 0.81
CA PRO A 97 -7.89 -2.48 0.99
C PRO A 97 -8.21 -3.48 2.11
N LYS A 98 -9.28 -3.26 2.87
CA LYS A 98 -9.62 -4.07 4.06
C LYS A 98 -10.17 -5.48 3.75
N ASN A 99 -10.55 -5.77 2.51
CA ASN A 99 -11.26 -7.01 2.14
C ASN A 99 -10.41 -8.05 1.38
N GLY A 100 -9.07 -7.92 1.37
CA GLY A 100 -8.16 -8.94 0.82
C GLY A 100 -8.19 -9.11 -0.70
N GLY A 101 -9.15 -8.48 -1.39
CA GLY A 101 -9.22 -8.41 -2.86
C GLY A 101 -9.42 -6.97 -3.30
N TYR A 102 -8.74 -6.59 -4.39
CA TYR A 102 -8.89 -5.31 -5.05
C TYR A 102 -9.25 -5.54 -6.52
N TYR A 103 -10.39 -5.01 -6.94
CA TYR A 103 -10.74 -4.94 -8.34
C TYR A 103 -10.43 -3.52 -8.86
N PRO A 104 -9.57 -3.37 -9.88
CA PRO A 104 -9.13 -2.07 -10.36
C PRO A 104 -10.30 -1.26 -10.96
N GLY A 105 -10.34 0.03 -10.64
CA GLY A 105 -11.37 0.95 -11.15
C GLY A 105 -12.65 1.02 -10.31
N GLU A 106 -12.79 0.19 -9.29
CA GLU A 106 -13.83 0.35 -8.27
C GLU A 106 -13.37 1.33 -7.19
N THR A 107 -14.26 2.23 -6.77
CA THR A 107 -14.05 3.10 -5.62
C THR A 107 -14.65 2.47 -4.39
N SER A 108 -13.89 2.39 -3.30
CA SER A 108 -14.40 1.89 -2.03
C SER A 108 -14.81 3.04 -1.10
N SER A 109 -15.63 2.75 -0.08
CA SER A 109 -16.01 3.75 0.94
C SER A 109 -14.85 4.13 1.87
N ASN A 110 -13.79 3.31 1.93
CA ASN A 110 -12.59 3.54 2.73
C ASN A 110 -11.39 3.66 1.78
N PRO A 111 -10.91 4.88 1.46
CA PRO A 111 -9.84 5.06 0.50
C PRO A 111 -8.56 4.33 0.92
N SER A 112 -7.82 3.83 -0.06
CA SER A 112 -6.51 3.22 0.15
C SER A 112 -5.43 3.81 -0.75
N VAL A 113 -4.19 3.77 -0.30
CA VAL A 113 -3.04 4.19 -1.13
C VAL A 113 -2.94 3.33 -2.37
N LEU A 114 -3.25 2.03 -2.29
CA LEU A 114 -3.33 1.17 -3.45
C LEU A 114 -4.34 1.67 -4.49
N GLU A 115 -5.55 2.03 -4.08
CA GLU A 115 -6.58 2.58 -4.97
C GLU A 115 -6.09 3.87 -5.65
N LEU A 116 -5.42 4.75 -4.89
CA LEU A 116 -4.81 5.96 -5.44
C LEU A 116 -3.73 5.62 -6.47
N LEU A 117 -2.79 4.72 -6.14
CA LEU A 117 -1.70 4.33 -7.03
C LEU A 117 -2.22 3.68 -8.33
N ASP A 118 -3.23 2.81 -8.24
CA ASP A 118 -3.87 2.22 -9.41
C ASP A 118 -4.53 3.29 -10.31
N ARG A 119 -5.28 4.23 -9.72
CA ARG A 119 -5.90 5.34 -10.48
C ARG A 119 -4.87 6.22 -11.15
N LEU A 120 -3.78 6.52 -10.45
CA LEU A 120 -2.71 7.35 -10.98
C LEU A 120 -1.96 6.62 -12.12
N LEU A 121 -1.71 5.31 -12.00
CA LEU A 121 -1.12 4.47 -13.05
C LEU A 121 -1.97 4.50 -14.33
N ASN A 122 -3.29 4.48 -14.17
CA ASN A 122 -4.22 4.51 -15.30
C ASN A 122 -4.31 5.89 -15.97
N THR A 123 -4.31 6.97 -15.17
CA THR A 123 -4.55 8.33 -15.67
C THR A 123 -3.31 9.03 -16.25
N GLY A 124 -2.09 8.57 -15.90
CA GLY A 124 -0.86 9.12 -16.46
C GLY A 124 -0.38 10.42 -15.80
N ILE A 125 -0.55 10.53 -14.48
CA ILE A 125 -0.20 11.72 -13.70
C ILE A 125 1.24 11.62 -13.18
N VAL A 126 1.98 12.73 -13.19
CA VAL A 126 3.28 12.85 -12.51
C VAL A 126 3.09 13.46 -11.13
N ILE A 127 3.51 12.74 -10.09
CA ILE A 127 3.53 13.22 -8.71
C ILE A 127 4.98 13.33 -8.24
N GLU A 128 5.32 14.47 -7.67
CA GLU A 128 6.59 14.67 -6.97
C GLU A 128 6.32 14.87 -5.48
N GLY A 129 7.03 14.12 -4.65
CA GLY A 129 6.93 14.15 -3.20
C GLY A 129 8.29 13.94 -2.56
N ASN A 130 8.38 14.24 -1.27
CA ASN A 130 9.55 13.97 -0.45
C ASN A 130 9.11 13.13 0.75
N VAL A 131 9.93 12.16 1.13
CA VAL A 131 9.72 11.29 2.28
C VAL A 131 10.97 11.37 3.15
N ASP A 132 10.79 11.82 4.39
CA ASP A 132 11.86 11.84 5.38
C ASP A 132 11.60 10.70 6.38
N LEU A 133 12.55 9.79 6.51
CA LEU A 133 12.52 8.72 7.50
C LEU A 133 13.54 9.02 8.60
N GLY A 134 13.08 8.92 9.84
CA GLY A 134 13.89 9.21 11.00
C GLY A 134 13.85 8.13 12.06
N LEU A 135 14.85 8.16 12.95
CA LEU A 135 14.93 7.33 14.15
C LEU A 135 15.41 8.20 15.32
N ALA A 136 14.82 8.00 16.50
CA ALA A 136 15.20 8.74 17.70
C ALA A 136 15.19 10.28 17.50
N GLN A 137 14.15 10.79 16.83
CA GLN A 137 13.96 12.23 16.52
C GLN A 137 15.01 12.81 15.56
N LEU A 138 15.76 11.95 14.84
CA LEU A 138 16.71 12.35 13.80
C LEU A 138 16.17 11.94 12.44
N ASN A 139 16.09 12.87 11.48
CA ASN A 139 15.84 12.52 10.07
C ASN A 139 17.13 11.95 9.48
N LEU A 140 17.13 10.66 9.16
CA LEU A 140 18.33 9.95 8.69
C LEU A 140 18.30 9.69 7.18
N ILE A 141 17.11 9.58 6.60
CA ILE A 141 16.92 9.28 5.19
C ILE A 141 15.99 10.33 4.61
N HIS A 142 16.44 11.02 3.57
CA HIS A 142 15.62 11.93 2.78
C HIS A 142 15.48 11.32 1.39
N ALA A 143 14.25 10.95 1.01
CA ALA A 143 13.95 10.33 -0.26
C ALA A 143 13.08 11.27 -1.10
N LYS A 144 13.50 11.56 -2.33
CA LYS A 144 12.62 12.19 -3.32
C LYS A 144 11.83 11.11 -4.03
N LEU A 145 10.51 11.15 -3.88
CA LEU A 145 9.60 10.27 -4.60
C LEU A 145 9.11 10.99 -5.85
N LYS A 146 9.64 10.59 -7.01
CA LYS A 146 9.10 11.01 -8.31
C LYS A 146 8.36 9.84 -8.91
N LEU A 147 7.04 9.90 -8.85
CA LEU A 147 6.16 8.93 -9.47
C LEU A 147 5.77 9.47 -10.84
N VAL A 148 6.37 8.93 -11.90
CA VAL A 148 6.00 9.23 -13.29
C VAL A 148 5.11 8.10 -13.76
N LEU A 149 3.83 8.42 -13.94
CA LEU A 149 2.87 7.46 -14.45
C LEU A 149 2.47 7.99 -15.81
N THR A 150 2.63 7.18 -16.84
CA THR A 150 2.28 7.55 -18.21
C THR A 150 1.13 6.65 -18.64
N SER A 151 0.01 7.24 -19.03
CA SER A 151 -1.01 6.51 -19.74
C SER A 151 -0.47 6.22 -21.14
N LYS A 152 -0.40 4.93 -21.52
CA LYS A 152 -0.20 4.55 -22.92
C LYS A 152 -1.50 4.94 -23.63
N GLN A 153 -1.44 5.95 -24.49
CA GLN A 153 -2.57 6.33 -25.35
C GLN A 153 -3.01 5.07 -26.13
N VAL A 154 -4.25 4.66 -25.93
CA VAL A 154 -5.00 3.82 -26.86
C VAL A 154 -5.81 4.76 -27.74
#